data_AF-A0A965P7I0-F1
#
_entry.id   AF-A0A965P7I0-F1
#
_cell.length_a   1.000
_cell.length_b   1.000
_cell.length_c   1.000
_cell.angle_alpha   90.00
_cell.angle_beta   90.00
_cell.angle_gamma   90.00
#
_symmetry.space_group_name_H-M   'P 1'
#
loop_
_entity.id
_entity.type
_entity.pdbx_description
1 polymer ?
#
loop_
_entity_poly.entity_id
_entity_poly.type
_entity_poly.pdbx_seq_one_letter_code
_entity_poly.pdbx_strand_id
1 'polypeptide(L)'
;MARKDAEFEAMEETLMEAWRVLRCSPDPERGFLASGSRSGWPEIVRDKVMDYADSEAQPRLRLGRREIALRDAVFVEPGCLMESVAVANRPLVALVLAMKTRHEPGGFRWERVWEAMGGRRSGETSDAFRMRYGRVVRDLARLWAARSGALDAACDEW
;
A
#
# COMPACT_ATOMS: atom_id res chain seq x y z
N MET A 1 -24.55 -2.52 -16.55
CA MET A 1 -24.00 -2.67 -15.18
C MET A 1 -22.51 -3.04 -15.17
N ALA A 2 -22.00 -3.77 -16.17
CA ALA A 2 -20.60 -4.24 -16.25
C ALA A 2 -19.47 -3.20 -16.07
N ARG A 3 -19.62 -1.96 -16.55
CA ARG A 3 -18.53 -0.96 -16.49
C ARG A 3 -18.17 -0.50 -15.08
N LYS A 4 -19.15 -0.43 -14.16
CA LYS A 4 -18.92 -0.01 -12.77
C LYS A 4 -18.15 -1.06 -11.97
N ASP A 5 -18.30 -2.34 -12.36
CA ASP A 5 -17.60 -3.45 -11.73
C ASP A 5 -16.14 -3.47 -12.21
N ALA A 6 -15.88 -3.19 -13.49
CA ALA A 6 -14.52 -3.07 -14.03
C ALA A 6 -13.71 -1.90 -13.42
N GLU A 7 -14.33 -0.72 -13.22
CA GLU A 7 -13.68 0.42 -12.55
C GLU A 7 -13.34 0.10 -11.09
N PHE A 8 -14.20 -0.66 -10.39
CA PHE A 8 -13.94 -1.12 -9.04
C PHE A 8 -12.79 -2.13 -9.00
N GLU A 9 -12.80 -3.13 -9.88
CA GLU A 9 -11.76 -4.16 -9.95
C GLU A 9 -10.39 -3.57 -10.27
N ALA A 10 -10.31 -2.67 -11.25
CA ALA A 10 -9.07 -2.00 -11.62
C ALA A 10 -8.50 -1.14 -10.47
N MET A 11 -9.37 -0.42 -9.74
CA MET A 11 -8.95 0.36 -8.58
C MET A 11 -8.47 -0.55 -7.44
N GLU A 12 -9.18 -1.65 -7.19
CA GLU A 12 -8.76 -2.62 -6.18
C GLU A 12 -7.41 -3.26 -6.53
N GLU A 13 -7.19 -3.60 -7.80
CA GLU A 13 -5.90 -4.10 -8.28
C GLU A 13 -4.78 -3.07 -8.08
N THR A 14 -5.05 -1.81 -8.40
CA THR A 14 -4.12 -0.69 -8.19
C THR A 14 -3.73 -0.54 -6.72
N LEU A 15 -4.72 -0.59 -5.80
CA LEU A 15 -4.46 -0.55 -4.35
C LEU A 15 -3.64 -1.76 -3.90
N MET A 16 -3.93 -2.95 -4.44
CA MET A 16 -3.22 -4.18 -4.11
C MET A 16 -1.78 -4.18 -4.61
N GLU A 17 -1.53 -3.68 -5.82
CA GLU A 17 -0.18 -3.49 -6.38
C GLU A 17 0.62 -2.50 -5.53
N ALA A 18 0.08 -1.32 -5.28
CA ALA A 18 0.70 -0.30 -4.44
C ALA A 18 0.98 -0.83 -3.02
N TRP A 19 0.07 -1.61 -2.45
CA TRP A 19 0.22 -2.19 -1.11
C TRP A 19 1.32 -3.26 -1.06
N ARG A 20 1.47 -4.08 -2.12
CA ARG A 20 2.58 -5.03 -2.22
C ARG A 20 3.93 -4.29 -2.25
N VAL A 21 4.03 -3.23 -3.04
CA VAL A 21 5.24 -2.39 -3.11
C VAL A 21 5.52 -1.73 -1.76
N LEU A 22 4.49 -1.21 -1.08
CA LEU A 22 4.63 -0.64 0.27
C LEU A 22 5.17 -1.68 1.26
N ARG A 23 4.64 -2.91 1.26
CA ARG A 23 5.11 -4.00 2.14
C ARG A 23 6.54 -4.44 1.86
N CYS A 24 7.00 -4.31 0.62
CA CYS A 24 8.37 -4.62 0.20
C CYS A 24 9.32 -3.43 0.36
N SER A 25 8.81 -2.23 0.64
CA SER A 25 9.63 -1.04 0.82
C SER A 25 10.47 -1.19 2.10
N PRO A 26 11.78 -0.92 2.05
CA PRO A 26 12.60 -0.92 3.25
C PRO A 26 12.08 0.18 4.17
N ASP A 27 11.68 -0.19 5.38
CA ASP A 27 11.33 0.77 6.42
C ASP A 27 12.63 1.50 6.83
N PRO A 28 12.79 2.79 6.46
CA PRO A 28 14.01 3.52 6.76
C PRO A 28 14.20 3.72 8.27
N GLU A 29 13.11 3.79 9.04
CA GLU A 29 13.16 3.89 10.50
C GLU A 29 13.56 2.57 11.14
N ARG A 30 13.07 1.41 10.66
CA ARG A 30 13.60 0.11 11.13
C ARG A 30 15.07 -0.07 10.78
N GLY A 31 15.52 0.42 9.63
CA GLY A 31 16.94 0.41 9.25
C GLY A 31 17.78 1.24 10.23
N PHE A 32 17.30 2.44 10.58
CA PHE A 32 17.94 3.34 11.55
C PHE A 32 17.88 2.83 13.01
N LEU A 33 16.76 2.22 13.43
CA LEU A 33 16.60 1.65 14.76
C LEU A 33 17.41 0.35 14.92
N ALA A 34 17.51 -0.47 13.87
CA ALA A 34 18.37 -1.65 13.86
C ALA A 34 19.85 -1.27 13.92
N SER A 35 20.28 -0.23 13.19
CA SER A 35 21.66 0.29 13.27
C SER A 35 21.95 0.99 14.60
N GLY A 36 20.96 1.65 15.21
CA GLY A 36 21.06 2.26 16.54
C GLY A 36 21.08 1.27 17.71
N SER A 37 20.52 0.06 17.53
CA SER A 37 20.50 -0.99 18.57
C SER A 37 21.84 -1.72 18.77
N ARG A 38 22.81 -1.51 17.88
CA ARG A 38 24.22 -1.87 18.08
C ARG A 38 25.00 -0.60 18.41
N SER A 39 24.78 -0.05 19.60
CA SER A 39 25.61 1.00 20.17
C SER A 39 27.02 0.45 20.45
N GLY A 40 27.82 0.49 19.41
CA GLY A 40 29.23 0.12 19.36
C GLY A 40 29.75 0.55 17.99
N TRP A 41 29.59 1.83 17.67
CA TRP A 41 30.14 2.43 16.47
C TRP A 41 31.65 2.16 16.41
N PRO A 42 32.18 1.38 15.45
CA PRO A 42 33.55 1.58 15.07
C PRO A 42 33.58 2.85 14.21
N GLU A 43 34.53 3.70 14.52
CA GLU A 43 34.95 4.86 13.76
C GLU A 43 34.88 4.58 12.24
N ILE A 44 34.21 5.45 11.47
CA ILE A 44 34.20 5.34 10.01
C ILE A 44 35.62 5.70 9.53
N VAL A 45 36.50 4.71 9.53
CA VAL A 45 37.79 4.77 8.86
C VAL A 45 37.48 4.66 7.37
N ARG A 46 37.60 5.78 6.65
CA ARG A 46 37.55 5.79 5.18
C ARG A 46 38.83 5.16 4.64
N ASP A 47 38.88 3.84 4.61
CA ASP A 47 39.88 3.11 3.85
C ASP A 47 39.42 2.98 2.39
N LYS A 48 40.29 3.36 1.45
CA LYS A 48 39.99 3.41 0.00
C LYS A 48 40.09 2.05 -0.70
N VAL A 49 40.37 0.97 0.04
CA VAL A 49 40.83 -0.31 -0.53
C VAL A 49 39.88 -1.49 -0.27
N MET A 50 38.81 -1.33 0.51
CA MET A 50 37.87 -2.42 0.77
C MET A 50 36.60 -2.26 -0.05
N ASP A 51 36.60 -2.92 -1.21
CA ASP A 51 35.39 -3.24 -1.97
C ASP A 51 34.38 -3.91 -1.04
N TYR A 52 33.21 -3.30 -0.88
CA TYR A 52 32.04 -3.96 -0.33
C TYR A 52 31.55 -4.99 -1.36
N ALA A 53 32.29 -6.09 -1.52
CA ALA A 53 31.77 -7.32 -2.08
C ALA A 53 30.93 -7.99 -0.98
N ASP A 54 29.78 -7.40 -0.69
CA ASP A 54 28.73 -8.03 0.10
C ASP A 54 28.12 -9.14 -0.78
N SER A 55 28.83 -10.26 -0.89
CA SER A 55 28.44 -11.44 -1.68
C SER A 55 27.18 -12.12 -1.14
N GLU A 56 26.70 -11.70 0.03
CA GLU A 56 25.44 -12.13 0.65
C GLU A 56 24.33 -11.07 0.56
N ALA A 57 24.61 -9.85 0.09
CA ALA A 57 23.58 -8.90 -0.28
C ALA A 57 22.88 -9.39 -1.55
N GLN A 58 21.88 -10.27 -1.38
CA GLN A 58 20.91 -10.52 -2.44
C GLN A 58 20.40 -9.15 -2.91
N PRO A 59 20.57 -8.79 -4.20
CA PRO A 59 20.04 -7.54 -4.71
C PRO A 59 18.54 -7.57 -4.48
N ARG A 60 18.08 -6.79 -3.50
CA ARG A 60 16.65 -6.60 -3.24
C ARG A 60 16.04 -6.20 -4.56
N LEU A 61 14.96 -6.89 -4.96
CA LEU A 61 14.18 -6.60 -6.16
C LEU A 61 14.19 -5.09 -6.39
N ARG A 62 14.86 -4.64 -7.46
CA ARG A 62 14.96 -3.22 -7.79
C ARG A 62 13.54 -2.78 -8.11
N LEU A 63 12.85 -2.20 -7.13
CA LEU A 63 11.54 -1.60 -7.33
C LEU A 63 11.66 -0.64 -8.51
N GLY A 64 10.86 -0.88 -9.55
CA GLY A 64 10.84 -0.04 -10.73
C GLY A 64 10.39 1.37 -10.38
N ARG A 65 10.86 2.38 -11.11
CA ARG A 65 10.42 3.77 -10.90
C ARG A 65 8.89 3.91 -10.92
N ARG A 66 8.22 3.14 -11.78
CA ARG A 66 6.76 3.08 -11.87
C ARG A 66 6.11 2.55 -10.59
N GLU A 67 6.65 1.48 -10.02
CA GLU A 67 6.13 0.85 -8.79
C GLU A 67 6.26 1.80 -7.60
N ILE A 68 7.40 2.50 -7.51
CA ILE A 68 7.66 3.53 -6.50
C ILE A 68 6.67 4.69 -6.66
N ALA A 69 6.53 5.24 -7.86
CA ALA A 69 5.59 6.33 -8.15
C ALA A 69 4.14 5.93 -7.82
N LEU A 70 3.76 4.69 -8.13
CA LEU A 70 2.43 4.17 -7.80
C LEU A 70 2.23 4.08 -6.28
N ARG A 71 3.19 3.49 -5.55
CA ARG A 71 3.15 3.44 -4.09
C ARG A 71 3.00 4.85 -3.50
N ASP A 72 3.77 5.79 -4.02
CA ASP A 72 3.84 7.15 -3.49
C ASP A 72 2.53 7.92 -3.71
N ALA A 73 1.99 7.87 -4.92
CA ALA A 73 0.71 8.46 -5.27
C ALA A 73 -0.47 7.87 -4.48
N VAL A 74 -0.40 6.61 -4.07
CA VAL A 74 -1.48 5.93 -3.34
C VAL A 74 -1.35 6.09 -1.82
N PHE A 75 -0.15 5.97 -1.25
CA PHE A 75 0.05 5.80 0.20
C PHE A 75 1.01 6.77 0.89
N VAL A 76 1.94 7.42 0.18
CA VAL A 76 3.10 8.06 0.85
C VAL A 76 3.15 9.58 0.67
N GLU A 77 2.98 10.07 -0.55
CA GLU A 77 3.13 11.50 -0.80
C GLU A 77 2.00 12.33 -0.16
N PRO A 78 2.28 13.59 0.24
CA PRO A 78 1.22 14.52 0.62
C PRO A 78 0.18 14.64 -0.51
N GLY A 79 -1.10 14.51 -0.16
CA GLY A 79 -2.18 14.47 -1.16
C GLY A 79 -2.38 13.11 -1.83
N CYS A 80 -1.70 12.05 -1.35
CA CYS A 80 -1.90 10.69 -1.84
C CYS A 80 -3.37 10.24 -1.76
N LEU A 81 -3.71 9.24 -2.55
CA LEU A 81 -5.09 8.80 -2.71
C LEU A 81 -5.75 8.40 -1.38
N MET A 82 -5.00 7.75 -0.48
CA MET A 82 -5.53 7.33 0.81
C MET A 82 -5.88 8.48 1.77
N GLU A 83 -5.35 9.69 1.58
CA GLU A 83 -5.78 10.85 2.36
C GLU A 83 -7.24 11.23 2.09
N SER A 84 -7.74 10.93 0.88
CA SER A 84 -9.14 11.15 0.48
C SER A 84 -10.12 10.19 1.18
N VAL A 85 -9.61 9.10 1.77
CA VAL A 85 -10.43 8.18 2.55
C VAL A 85 -10.69 8.76 3.93
N ALA A 86 -11.97 8.85 4.32
CA ALA A 86 -12.38 9.26 5.65
C ALA A 86 -11.63 8.46 6.74
N VAL A 87 -11.15 9.14 7.79
CA VAL A 87 -10.30 8.56 8.82
C VAL A 87 -10.90 7.28 9.43
N ALA A 88 -12.22 7.27 9.66
CA ALA A 88 -12.94 6.11 10.19
C ALA A 88 -12.89 4.87 9.29
N ASN A 89 -12.68 5.04 7.99
CA ASN A 89 -12.66 3.95 7.00
C ASN A 89 -11.24 3.45 6.70
N ARG A 90 -10.20 4.20 7.05
CA ARG A 90 -8.80 3.81 6.77
C ARG A 90 -8.40 2.47 7.40
N PRO A 91 -8.77 2.15 8.66
CA PRO A 91 -8.47 0.85 9.26
C PRO A 91 -9.10 -0.31 8.47
N LEU A 92 -10.35 -0.16 8.02
CA LEU A 92 -11.04 -1.16 7.22
C LEU A 92 -10.31 -1.42 5.90
N VAL A 93 -9.94 -0.36 5.18
CA VAL A 93 -9.22 -0.49 3.90
C VAL A 93 -7.87 -1.17 4.10
N ALA A 94 -7.07 -0.71 5.08
CA ALA A 94 -5.77 -1.30 5.38
C ALA A 94 -5.88 -2.79 5.75
N LEU A 95 -6.88 -3.15 6.56
CA LEU A 95 -7.13 -4.53 6.96
C LEU A 95 -7.52 -5.42 5.77
N VAL A 96 -8.40 -4.95 4.89
CA VAL A 96 -8.81 -5.70 3.70
C VAL A 96 -7.62 -5.92 2.77
N LEU A 97 -6.81 -4.90 2.49
CA LEU A 97 -5.60 -5.03 1.65
C LEU A 97 -4.57 -5.97 2.28
N ALA A 98 -4.36 -5.87 3.59
CA ALA A 98 -3.48 -6.77 4.33
C ALA A 98 -3.96 -8.23 4.25
N MET A 99 -5.25 -8.49 4.44
CA MET A 99 -5.82 -9.84 4.37
C MET A 99 -5.83 -10.40 2.95
N LYS A 100 -6.14 -9.59 1.93
CA LYS A 100 -6.10 -10.00 0.52
C LYS A 100 -4.69 -10.32 0.03
N THR A 101 -3.66 -9.68 0.59
CA THR A 101 -2.26 -9.97 0.23
C THR A 101 -1.63 -11.11 1.02
N ARG A 102 -2.30 -11.65 2.03
CA ARG A 102 -1.86 -12.87 2.69
C ARG A 102 -2.42 -14.07 1.94
N HIS A 103 -1.54 -14.94 1.46
CA HIS A 103 -1.94 -16.24 0.92
C HIS A 103 -2.24 -17.20 2.10
N GLU A 104 -3.39 -17.01 2.75
CA GLU A 104 -3.84 -17.90 3.81
C GLU A 104 -4.65 -19.09 3.26
N PRO A 105 -4.54 -20.28 3.88
CA PRO A 105 -5.39 -21.42 3.54
C PRO A 105 -6.89 -21.05 3.69
N GLY A 106 -7.63 -21.16 2.60
CA GLY A 106 -9.06 -20.80 2.54
C GLY A 106 -9.36 -19.37 2.07
N GLY A 107 -8.35 -18.58 1.70
CA GLY A 107 -8.54 -17.31 1.00
C GLY A 107 -9.17 -16.18 1.84
N PHE A 108 -9.49 -15.08 1.15
CA PHE A 108 -10.08 -13.89 1.73
C PHE A 108 -11.56 -14.13 2.12
N ARG A 109 -11.92 -13.76 3.35
CA ARG A 109 -13.27 -13.93 3.92
C ARG A 109 -13.68 -12.69 4.71
N TRP A 110 -14.90 -12.19 4.48
CA TRP A 110 -15.42 -10.99 5.14
C TRP A 110 -15.70 -11.21 6.64
N GLU A 111 -15.94 -12.46 7.03
CA GLU A 111 -16.12 -12.87 8.42
C GLU A 111 -14.85 -12.58 9.23
N ARG A 112 -13.67 -12.80 8.65
CA ARG A 112 -12.38 -12.51 9.30
C ARG A 112 -12.12 -11.02 9.45
N VAL A 113 -12.53 -10.23 8.45
CA VAL A 113 -12.48 -8.76 8.53
C VAL A 113 -13.38 -8.29 9.66
N TRP A 114 -14.60 -8.82 9.75
CA TRP A 114 -15.55 -8.50 10.81
C TRP A 114 -15.03 -8.87 12.20
N GLU A 115 -14.46 -10.07 12.37
CA GLU A 115 -13.82 -10.51 13.61
C GLU A 115 -12.69 -9.57 14.04
N ALA A 116 -11.79 -9.21 13.11
CA ALA A 116 -10.68 -8.30 13.37
C ALA A 116 -11.12 -6.85 13.66
N MET A 117 -12.30 -6.43 13.17
CA MET A 117 -12.91 -5.14 13.48
C MET A 117 -13.71 -5.13 14.80
N GLY A 118 -13.65 -6.22 15.58
CA GLY A 118 -14.30 -6.32 16.90
C GLY A 118 -15.55 -7.19 16.94
N GLY A 119 -15.90 -7.83 15.82
CA GLY A 119 -17.01 -8.78 15.72
C GLY A 119 -18.32 -8.19 16.24
N ARG A 120 -18.99 -8.89 17.16
CA ARG A 120 -20.25 -8.43 17.77
C ARG A 120 -20.14 -7.08 18.50
N ARG A 121 -18.95 -6.71 18.98
CA ARG A 121 -18.73 -5.42 19.68
C ARG A 121 -18.68 -4.23 18.73
N SER A 122 -18.46 -4.47 17.43
CA SER A 122 -18.46 -3.41 16.42
C SER A 122 -19.85 -2.81 16.17
N GLY A 123 -20.93 -3.52 16.52
CA GLY A 123 -22.30 -3.13 16.19
C GLY A 123 -22.66 -3.29 14.71
N GLU A 124 -21.75 -3.80 13.88
CA GLU A 124 -21.93 -3.97 12.45
C GLU A 124 -21.85 -5.45 12.02
N THR A 125 -22.26 -5.73 10.79
CA THR A 125 -22.18 -7.06 10.17
C THR A 125 -21.01 -7.13 9.18
N SER A 126 -20.60 -8.35 8.80
CA SER A 126 -19.62 -8.58 7.74
C SER A 126 -20.05 -7.94 6.42
N ASP A 127 -21.33 -8.04 6.07
CA ASP A 127 -21.89 -7.40 4.87
C ASP A 127 -21.87 -5.87 4.93
N ALA A 128 -22.08 -5.28 6.12
CA ALA A 128 -21.96 -3.83 6.27
C ALA A 128 -20.53 -3.35 5.96
N PHE A 129 -19.51 -4.07 6.44
CA PHE A 129 -18.12 -3.79 6.11
C PHE A 129 -17.83 -4.00 4.63
N ARG A 130 -18.36 -5.05 4.00
CA ARG A 130 -18.25 -5.29 2.55
C ARG A 130 -18.81 -4.13 1.74
N MET A 131 -20.02 -3.67 2.07
CA MET A 131 -20.65 -2.55 1.36
C MET A 131 -19.88 -1.25 1.57
N ARG A 132 -19.42 -0.99 2.80
CA ARG A 132 -18.64 0.21 3.13
C ARG A 132 -17.32 0.25 2.36
N TYR A 133 -16.57 -0.84 2.38
CA TYR A 133 -15.35 -0.98 1.58
C TYR A 133 -15.66 -0.79 0.09
N GLY A 134 -16.71 -1.43 -0.42
CA GLY A 134 -17.13 -1.30 -1.81
C GLY A 134 -17.49 0.13 -2.23
N ARG A 135 -18.05 0.95 -1.32
CA ARG A 135 -18.29 2.37 -1.56
C ARG A 135 -16.98 3.15 -1.62
N VAL A 136 -16.10 2.94 -0.65
CA VAL A 136 -14.79 3.63 -0.58
C VAL A 136 -13.98 3.38 -1.85
N VAL A 137 -13.83 2.13 -2.28
CA VAL A 137 -13.05 1.81 -3.49
C VAL A 137 -13.67 2.45 -4.74
N ARG A 138 -15.00 2.50 -4.86
CA ARG A 138 -15.67 3.18 -5.98
C ARG A 138 -15.45 4.69 -5.97
N ASP A 139 -15.44 5.31 -4.80
CA ASP A 139 -15.16 6.74 -4.68
C ASP A 139 -13.69 7.02 -5.03
N LEU A 140 -12.77 6.16 -4.58
CA LEU A 140 -11.36 6.22 -4.97
C LEU A 140 -11.16 6.04 -6.48
N ALA A 141 -11.88 5.10 -7.12
CA ALA A 141 -11.80 4.86 -8.56
C ALA A 141 -12.17 6.13 -9.36
N ARG A 142 -13.22 6.84 -8.92
CA ARG A 142 -13.63 8.11 -9.54
C ARG A 142 -12.59 9.21 -9.37
N LEU A 143 -12.03 9.34 -8.17
CA LEU A 143 -10.97 10.31 -7.89
C LEU A 143 -9.70 10.01 -8.69
N TRP A 144 -9.33 8.73 -8.79
CA TRP A 144 -8.18 8.27 -9.55
C TRP A 144 -8.34 8.56 -11.04
N ALA A 145 -9.49 8.23 -11.63
CA ALA A 145 -9.79 8.53 -13.03
C ALA A 145 -9.75 10.03 -13.32
N ALA A 146 -10.25 10.88 -12.42
CA ALA A 146 -10.18 12.33 -12.55
C ALA A 146 -8.73 12.86 -12.50
N ARG A 147 -7.89 12.28 -11.64
CA ARG A 147 -6.46 12.64 -11.52
C ARG A 147 -5.65 12.18 -12.73
N SER A 148 -5.84 10.95 -13.19
CA SER A 148 -5.14 10.42 -14.37
C SER A 148 -5.55 11.16 -15.65
N GLY A 149 -6.84 11.44 -15.84
CA GLY A 149 -7.31 12.21 -17.00
C GLY A 149 -6.79 13.66 -17.01
N ALA A 150 -6.59 14.28 -15.85
CA ALA A 150 -5.98 15.61 -15.75
C ALA A 150 -4.48 15.60 -16.09
N LEU A 151 -3.78 14.51 -15.77
CA LEU A 151 -2.36 14.33 -16.12
C LEU A 151 -2.17 14.06 -17.61
N ASP A 152 -3.03 13.26 -18.23
CA ASP A 152 -2.97 12.99 -19.66
C ASP A 152 -3.30 14.26 -20.47
N ALA A 153 -4.33 15.02 -20.07
CA ALA A 153 -4.69 16.29 -20.73
C ALA A 153 -3.59 17.36 -20.61
N ALA A 154 -2.85 17.41 -19.50
CA ALA A 154 -1.75 18.35 -19.31
C ALA A 154 -0.51 18.00 -20.15
N CYS A 155 -0.37 16.75 -20.60
CA CYS A 155 0.70 16.30 -21.48
C CYS A 155 0.40 16.54 -22.98
N ASP A 156 -0.89 16.60 -23.36
CA ASP A 156 -1.32 16.82 -24.75
C ASP A 156 -1.26 18.32 -25.18
N GLU A 157 -1.02 19.24 -24.25
CA GLU A 157 -0.90 20.69 -24.52
C GLU A 157 0.54 21.17 -24.77
N TRP A 158 1.51 20.25 -24.94
CA TRP A 158 2.93 20.53 -25.25
C TRP A 158 3.39 19.86 -26.55
#